data_AF-A0A031LTF8-F1
#
_entry.id   AF-A0A031LTF8-F1
#
_cell.length_a   1.000
_cell.length_b   1.000
_cell.length_c   1.000
_cell.angle_alpha   90.00
_cell.angle_beta   90.00
_cell.angle_gamma   90.00
#
_symmetry.space_group_name_H-M   'P 1'
#
loop_
_entity.id
_entity.type
_entity.pdbx_description
1 polymer ?
#
loop_
_entity_poly.entity_id
_entity_poly.type
_entity_poly.pdbx_seq_one_letter_code
_entity_poly.pdbx_strand_id
1 'polypeptide(L)'
;MNLIEQLGGYDKALKAKEWLVKNRPVHDWMNPILDEALLKYRRQHNIFEEKDNIVFVDDFMHGELMAVAWVRNSEVWMDDGAKRCTNLTMIRHATPEEIQANKRLEVL
;
A
#
# COMPACT_ATOMS: atom_id res chain seq x y z
N MET A 1 19.19 -7.67 -2.15
CA MET A 1 18.42 -8.25 -1.04
C MET A 1 17.87 -7.11 -0.19
N ASN A 2 16.57 -6.83 -0.29
CA ASN A 2 15.91 -5.78 0.51
C ASN A 2 15.63 -6.26 1.96
N LEU A 3 15.28 -5.34 2.86
CA LEU A 3 15.03 -5.67 4.28
C LEU A 3 13.95 -6.76 4.45
N ILE A 4 12.89 -6.73 3.64
CA ILE A 4 11.80 -7.72 3.70
C ILE A 4 12.31 -9.11 3.31
N GLU A 5 13.15 -9.22 2.28
CA GLU A 5 13.79 -10.48 1.88
C GLU A 5 14.75 -11.00 2.97
N GLN A 6 15.49 -10.12 3.63
CA GLN A 6 16.37 -10.48 4.76
C GLN A 6 15.57 -11.02 5.96
N LEU A 7 14.37 -10.48 6.20
CA LEU A 7 13.43 -10.98 7.21
C LEU A 7 12.72 -12.28 6.78
N GLY A 8 13.02 -12.78 5.58
CA GLY A 8 12.50 -14.04 5.06
C GLY A 8 11.13 -13.94 4.40
N GLY A 9 10.77 -12.75 3.89
CA GLY A 9 9.57 -12.50 3.10
C GLY A 9 8.55 -11.61 3.79
N TYR A 10 7.55 -11.19 3.02
CA TYR A 10 6.52 -10.22 3.43
C TYR A 10 5.76 -10.65 4.69
N ASP A 11 5.24 -11.88 4.72
CA ASP A 11 4.48 -12.41 5.85
C ASP A 11 5.30 -12.46 7.15
N LYS A 12 6.60 -12.77 7.06
CA LYS A 12 7.48 -12.80 8.23
C LYS A 12 7.78 -11.40 8.73
N ALA A 13 7.96 -10.43 7.84
CA ALA A 13 8.13 -9.03 8.19
C ALA A 13 6.88 -8.44 8.88
N LEU A 14 5.68 -8.77 8.40
CA LEU A 14 4.40 -8.42 9.05
C LEU A 14 4.32 -8.97 10.48
N LYS A 15 4.59 -10.26 10.66
CA LYS A 15 4.61 -10.88 11.99
C LYS A 15 5.65 -10.26 12.93
N ALA A 16 6.81 -9.88 12.39
CA ALA A 16 7.82 -9.16 13.16
C ALA A 16 7.32 -7.78 13.61
N LYS A 17 6.64 -7.04 12.73
CA LYS A 17 6.00 -5.75 13.07
C LYS A 17 4.95 -5.93 14.16
N GLU A 18 4.02 -6.88 14.01
CA GLU A 18 2.99 -7.16 15.02
C GLU A 18 3.62 -7.51 16.38
N TRP A 19 4.66 -8.33 16.38
CA TRP A 19 5.38 -8.70 17.59
C TRP A 19 6.05 -7.48 18.24
N LEU A 20 6.69 -6.59 17.46
CA LEU A 20 7.31 -5.37 17.96
C LEU A 20 6.27 -4.43 18.59
N VAL A 21 5.15 -4.17 17.90
CA VAL A 21 4.06 -3.34 18.41
C VAL A 21 3.50 -3.89 19.73
N LYS A 22 3.31 -5.21 19.81
CA LYS A 22 2.74 -5.87 21.00
C LYS A 22 3.70 -5.94 22.19
N ASN A 23 4.97 -6.25 21.95
CA ASN A 23 5.92 -6.60 23.01
C ASN A 23 6.94 -5.51 23.32
N ARG A 24 7.11 -4.53 22.42
CA ARG A 24 8.10 -3.45 22.53
C ARG A 24 7.54 -2.12 22.03
N PRO A 25 6.46 -1.59 22.65
CA PRO A 25 5.82 -0.35 22.23
C PRO A 25 6.75 0.89 22.25
N VAL A 26 7.92 0.79 22.91
CA VAL A 26 8.88 1.89 23.12
C VAL A 26 10.00 1.95 22.05
N HIS A 27 10.07 0.98 21.11
CA HIS A 27 11.09 1.01 20.04
C HIS A 27 10.61 1.86 18.84
N ASP A 28 10.45 3.15 19.10
CA ASP A 28 9.89 4.14 18.19
C ASP A 28 10.74 4.36 16.93
N TRP A 29 12.05 4.08 16.99
CA TRP A 29 12.98 4.33 15.87
C TRP A 29 13.01 3.22 14.81
N MET A 30 12.68 1.97 15.16
CA MET A 30 12.66 0.85 14.20
C MET A 30 11.36 0.77 13.41
N ASN A 31 10.25 1.24 13.98
CA ASN A 31 8.93 1.18 13.35
C ASN A 31 8.91 1.95 12.00
N PRO A 32 9.44 3.18 11.88
CA PRO A 32 9.49 3.89 10.61
C PRO A 32 10.28 3.17 9.53
N ILE A 33 11.41 2.54 9.89
CA ILE A 33 12.26 1.82 8.92
C ILE A 33 11.53 0.59 8.38
N LEU A 34 10.90 -0.20 9.26
CA LEU A 34 10.14 -1.37 8.85
C LEU A 34 8.88 -0.99 8.07
N ASP A 35 8.20 0.09 8.46
CA ASP A 35 7.03 0.62 7.78
C ASP A 35 7.35 1.10 6.36
N GLU A 36 8.46 1.84 6.19
CA GLU A 36 8.94 2.27 4.89
C GLU A 36 9.32 1.06 4.02
N ALA A 37 10.01 0.07 4.59
CA ALA A 37 10.38 -1.14 3.86
C ALA A 37 9.17 -1.96 3.42
N LEU A 38 8.16 -2.12 4.29
CA LEU A 38 6.90 -2.79 3.97
C LEU A 38 6.13 -2.04 2.89
N LEU A 39 6.02 -0.71 3.00
CA LEU A 39 5.37 0.12 1.99
C LEU A 39 6.08 0.01 0.63
N LYS A 40 7.41 0.11 0.60
CA LYS A 40 8.19 -0.03 -0.63
C LYS A 40 8.00 -1.40 -1.27
N TYR A 41 8.01 -2.47 -0.47
CA TYR A 41 7.78 -3.83 -0.95
C TYR A 41 6.37 -3.97 -1.53
N ARG A 42 5.33 -3.49 -0.82
CA ARG A 42 3.95 -3.52 -1.33
C ARG A 42 3.79 -2.82 -2.67
N ARG A 43 4.39 -1.64 -2.82
CA ARG A 43 4.41 -0.87 -4.08
C ARG A 43 5.06 -1.63 -5.23
N GLN A 44 6.17 -2.33 -4.97
CA GLN A 44 6.89 -3.11 -5.98
C GLN A 44 6.14 -4.39 -6.39
N HIS A 45 5.34 -4.96 -5.49
CA HIS A 45 4.67 -6.24 -5.69
C HIS A 45 3.15 -6.13 -5.95
N ASN A 46 2.62 -4.90 -6.08
CA ASN A 46 1.18 -4.64 -6.20
C ASN A 46 0.34 -5.34 -5.11
N ILE A 47 0.86 -5.30 -3.89
CA ILE A 47 0.13 -5.74 -2.69
C ILE A 47 -0.58 -4.51 -2.14
N PHE A 48 -1.87 -4.64 -1.86
CA PHE A 48 -2.70 -3.55 -1.36
C PHE A 48 -3.21 -3.88 0.03
N GLU A 49 -3.23 -2.89 0.92
CA GLU A 49 -3.78 -2.99 2.27
C GLU A 49 -4.66 -1.77 2.57
N GLU A 50 -5.43 -1.86 3.65
CA GLU A 50 -6.28 -0.77 4.14
C GLU A 50 -5.50 0.55 4.24
N LYS A 51 -6.12 1.66 3.80
CA LYS A 51 -5.59 3.03 3.80
C LYS A 51 -4.45 3.30 2.82
N ASP A 52 -4.09 2.34 1.97
CA ASP A 52 -3.21 2.65 0.84
C ASP A 52 -3.85 3.65 -0.11
N ASN A 53 -3.09 4.69 -0.45
CA ASN A 53 -3.47 5.62 -1.49
C ASN A 53 -3.09 5.03 -2.85
N ILE A 54 -4.09 4.88 -3.72
CA ILE A 54 -3.96 4.29 -5.05
C ILE A 54 -4.55 5.23 -6.09
N VAL A 55 -4.15 4.98 -7.33
CA VAL A 55 -4.69 5.62 -8.53
C VAL A 55 -4.98 4.55 -9.58
N PHE A 56 -5.96 4.81 -10.43
CA PHE A 56 -6.19 3.99 -11.62
C PHE A 56 -5.15 4.32 -12.68
N VAL A 57 -4.68 3.31 -13.41
CA VAL A 57 -3.71 3.47 -14.51
C VAL A 57 -4.43 3.84 -15.82
N ASP A 58 -5.71 3.54 -15.94
CA ASP A 58 -6.52 3.91 -17.11
C ASP A 58 -7.26 5.24 -16.92
N ASP A 59 -7.83 5.75 -18.02
CA ASP A 59 -8.58 7.01 -18.02
C ASP A 59 -10.04 6.85 -17.57
N PHE A 60 -10.45 5.63 -17.20
CA PHE A 60 -11.85 5.34 -16.86
C PHE A 60 -12.28 6.02 -15.56
N MET A 61 -11.37 6.13 -14.59
CA MET A 61 -11.62 6.75 -13.28
C MET A 61 -11.00 8.16 -13.12
N HIS A 62 -10.74 8.85 -14.23
CA HIS A 62 -10.41 10.28 -14.28
C HIS A 62 -9.29 10.76 -13.31
N GLY A 63 -8.31 9.91 -13.01
CA GLY A 63 -7.16 10.28 -12.19
C GLY A 63 -7.46 10.56 -10.72
N GLU A 64 -8.59 10.07 -10.19
CA GLU A 64 -8.91 10.21 -8.76
C GLU A 64 -7.86 9.49 -7.88
N LEU A 65 -7.46 10.16 -6.79
CA LEU A 65 -6.74 9.51 -5.68
C LEU A 65 -7.78 8.83 -4.79
N MET A 66 -7.60 7.53 -4.53
CA MET A 66 -8.52 6.77 -3.68
C MET A 66 -7.75 6.08 -2.56
N ALA A 67 -8.38 5.97 -1.39
CA ALA A 67 -7.89 5.14 -0.30
C ALA A 67 -8.53 3.75 -0.37
N VAL A 68 -7.74 2.70 -0.18
CA VAL A 68 -8.24 1.33 -0.01
C VAL A 68 -9.03 1.24 1.29
N ALA A 69 -10.29 0.82 1.20
CA ALA A 69 -11.16 0.57 2.33
C ALA A 69 -10.96 -0.84 2.90
N TRP A 70 -10.81 -1.86 2.05
CA TRP A 70 -10.39 -3.22 2.44
C TRP A 70 -10.03 -4.05 1.20
N VAL A 71 -9.39 -5.19 1.44
CA VAL A 71 -9.10 -6.20 0.41
C VAL A 71 -9.78 -7.51 0.78
N ARG A 72 -10.53 -8.08 -0.17
CA ARG A 72 -11.27 -9.34 0.04
C ARG A 72 -11.34 -10.12 -1.26
N ASN A 73 -11.10 -11.44 -1.22
CA ASN A 73 -11.22 -12.32 -2.39
C ASN A 73 -10.45 -11.81 -3.62
N SER A 74 -9.25 -11.27 -3.42
CA SER A 74 -8.44 -10.64 -4.48
C SER A 74 -9.05 -9.39 -5.13
N GLU A 75 -10.08 -8.81 -4.53
CA GLU A 75 -10.66 -7.52 -4.90
C GLU A 75 -10.19 -6.42 -3.96
N VAL A 76 -9.90 -5.25 -4.52
CA VAL A 76 -9.59 -4.04 -3.75
C VAL A 76 -10.83 -3.16 -3.73
N TRP A 77 -11.34 -2.88 -2.54
CA TRP A 77 -12.50 -2.03 -2.32
C TRP A 77 -12.03 -0.65 -1.86
N MET A 78 -12.69 0.39 -2.35
CA MET A 78 -12.34 1.80 -2.14
C MET A 78 -13.61 2.58 -1.81
N ASP A 79 -13.45 3.82 -1.32
CA ASP A 79 -14.57 4.74 -1.06
C ASP A 79 -15.62 4.09 -0.13
N ASP A 80 -15.15 3.59 1.02
CA ASP A 80 -15.94 2.84 2.02
C ASP A 80 -16.74 1.66 1.42
N GLY A 81 -16.21 1.05 0.36
CA GLY A 81 -16.82 -0.08 -0.33
C GLY A 81 -17.80 0.29 -1.45
N ALA A 82 -17.94 1.57 -1.78
CA ALA A 82 -18.78 1.98 -2.91
C ALA A 82 -18.16 1.59 -4.27
N LYS A 83 -16.83 1.53 -4.35
CA LYS A 83 -16.08 1.19 -5.57
C LYS A 83 -15.24 -0.06 -5.34
N ARG A 84 -15.08 -0.89 -6.37
CA ARG A 84 -14.19 -2.06 -6.33
C ARG A 84 -13.38 -2.21 -7.61
N CYS A 85 -12.17 -2.74 -7.47
CA CYS A 85 -11.30 -3.14 -8.55
C CYS A 85 -11.07 -4.65 -8.47
N THR A 86 -11.49 -5.38 -9.51
CA THR A 86 -11.30 -6.84 -9.63
C THR A 86 -10.10 -7.20 -10.50
N ASN A 87 -9.67 -6.29 -11.39
CA ASN A 87 -8.46 -6.44 -12.18
C ASN A 87 -7.37 -5.52 -11.63
N LEU A 88 -6.50 -6.07 -10.79
CA LEU A 88 -5.46 -5.31 -10.09
C LEU A 88 -4.42 -4.68 -11.03
N THR A 89 -4.38 -5.05 -12.32
CA THR A 89 -3.52 -4.36 -13.29
C THR A 89 -4.02 -2.95 -13.64
N MET A 90 -5.27 -2.61 -13.28
CA MET A 90 -5.88 -1.29 -13.53
C MET A 90 -5.54 -0.28 -12.45
N ILE A 91 -4.93 -0.69 -11.34
CA ILE A 91 -4.58 0.18 -10.22
C ILE A 91 -3.10 0.04 -9.89
N ARG A 92 -2.55 1.11 -9.31
CA ARG A 92 -1.24 1.09 -8.69
C ARG A 92 -1.26 1.97 -7.45
N HIS A 93 -0.26 1.79 -6.61
CA HIS A 93 0.01 2.74 -5.54
C HIS A 93 0.30 4.14 -6.11
N ALA A 94 -0.24 5.14 -5.43
CA ALA A 94 0.02 6.54 -5.73
C ALA A 94 1.46 6.91 -5.34
N THR A 95 2.09 7.77 -6.15
CA THR A 95 3.40 8.34 -5.80
C THR A 95 3.25 9.41 -4.72
N PRO A 96 4.34 9.80 -4.01
CA PRO A 96 4.29 10.91 -3.08
C PRO A 96 3.76 12.21 -3.71
N GLU A 97 4.14 12.49 -4.95
CA GLU A 97 3.73 13.69 -5.69
C GLU A 97 2.23 13.66 -6.00
N GLU A 98 1.67 12.50 -6.35
CA GLU A 98 0.23 12.32 -6.58
C GLU A 98 -0.59 12.42 -5.30
N ILE A 99 -0.07 11.88 -4.20
CA ILE A 99 -0.69 12.03 -2.88
C ILE A 99 -0.71 13.51 -2.49
N GLN A 100 0.40 14.23 -2.70
CA GLN A 100 0.48 15.67 -2.44
C GLN A 100 -0.46 16.48 -3.34
N ALA A 101 -0.60 16.11 -4.60
CA ALA A 101 -1.50 16.75 -5.56
C ALA A 101 -2.97 16.36 -5.38
N ASN A 102 -3.26 15.35 -4.55
CA ASN A 102 -4.57 14.73 -4.37
C ASN A 102 -5.22 14.23 -5.68
N LYS A 103 -4.39 13.79 -6.63
CA LYS A 103 -4.81 13.23 -7.92
C LYS A 103 -3.65 12.50 -8.60
N ARG A 104 -3.98 11.60 -9.52
CA ARG A 104 -3.03 11.03 -10.49
C ARG A 104 -2.43 12.15 -11.33
N LEU A 105 -1.12 12.13 -11.50
CA LEU A 105 -0.43 13.04 -12.39
C LEU A 105 -0.34 12.39 -13.78
N GLU A 106 -0.62 13.18 -14.82
CA GLU A 106 -0.35 12.77 -16.18
C GLU A 106 1.17 12.66 -16.34
N VAL A 107 1.63 11.50 -16.82
CA VAL A 107 3.04 11.32 -17.16
C VAL A 107 3.23 12.04 -18.49
N LEU A 108 3.87 13.22 -18.45
CA LEU A 108 4.26 13.99 -19.64
C LEU A 108 5.23 13.22 -20.54
#